data_AF-A0A2S4LW90-F1
#
_entry.id   AF-A0A2S4LW90-F1
#
_cell.length_a   1.000
_cell.length_b   1.000
_cell.length_c   1.000
_cell.angle_alpha   90.00
_cell.angle_beta   90.00
_cell.angle_gamma   90.00
#
_symmetry.space_group_name_H-M   'P 1'
#
loop_
_entity.id
_entity.type
_entity.pdbx_description
1 polymer ?
#
loop_
_entity_poly.entity_id
_entity_poly.type
_entity_poly.pdbx_seq_one_letter_code
_entity_poly.pdbx_strand_id
1 'polypeptide(L)'
;MRTTIEWLDAAKARLDLQSDYAAAKALGVTRSTISGYRTGRSVFDEKTCIRVAEILGIDPLEVIASARVESAKDAETRGVWMHALEIFSKGFRLLALPANACGAWLPQV
;
A
#
# COMPACT_ATOMS: atom_id res chain seq x y z
N MET A 1 8.24 3.06 -5.63
CA MET A 1 7.05 2.35 -5.10
C MET A 1 7.49 0.95 -4.71
N ARG A 2 6.95 0.39 -3.64
CA ARG A 2 7.29 -0.98 -3.25
C ARG A 2 6.60 -1.97 -4.17
N THR A 3 7.25 -3.09 -4.44
CA THR A 3 6.71 -4.23 -5.21
C THR A 3 5.83 -5.11 -4.35
N THR A 4 5.10 -6.02 -4.98
CA THR A 4 4.26 -7.04 -4.33
C THR A 4 5.07 -7.86 -3.32
N ILE A 5 6.31 -8.23 -3.66
CA ILE A 5 7.20 -8.98 -2.77
C ILE A 5 7.58 -8.16 -1.55
N GLU A 6 7.97 -6.89 -1.74
CA GLU A 6 8.34 -6.00 -0.64
C GLU A 6 7.15 -5.71 0.29
N TRP A 7 5.95 -5.56 -0.26
CA TRP A 7 4.73 -5.42 0.54
C TRP A 7 4.41 -6.70 1.32
N LEU A 8 4.57 -7.87 0.70
CA LEU A 8 4.39 -9.16 1.37
C LEU A 8 5.37 -9.31 2.54
N ASP A 9 6.65 -8.97 2.33
CA ASP A 9 7.67 -9.07 3.37
C ASP A 9 7.46 -8.05 4.48
N ALA A 10 7.03 -6.83 4.15
CA ALA A 10 6.63 -5.85 5.15
C ALA A 10 5.46 -6.35 6.01
N ALA A 11 4.43 -6.93 5.39
CA ALA A 11 3.28 -7.48 6.11
C ALA A 11 3.68 -8.66 7.01
N LYS A 12 4.55 -9.55 6.52
CA LYS A 12 5.12 -10.64 7.31
C LYS A 12 5.91 -10.12 8.51
N ALA A 13 6.78 -9.14 8.32
CA ALA A 13 7.57 -8.55 9.39
C ALA A 13 6.68 -7.88 10.44
N ARG A 14 5.63 -7.15 10.02
CA ARG A 14 4.69 -6.47 10.92
C ARG A 14 3.90 -7.42 11.82
N LEU A 15 3.66 -8.63 11.34
CA LEU A 15 2.93 -9.70 12.03
C LEU A 15 3.86 -10.77 12.64
N ASP A 16 5.18 -10.58 12.56
CA ASP A 16 6.20 -11.56 12.99
C ASP A 16 6.02 -12.98 12.42
N LEU A 17 5.67 -13.06 11.12
CA LEU A 17 5.39 -14.32 10.44
C LEU A 17 6.63 -14.94 9.81
N GLN A 18 7.03 -16.10 10.31
CA GLN A 18 8.21 -16.83 9.86
C GLN A 18 8.00 -17.62 8.55
N SER A 19 6.74 -17.86 8.13
CA SER A 19 6.44 -18.68 6.95
C SER A 19 5.47 -18.03 5.97
N ASP A 20 5.66 -18.34 4.69
CA ASP A 20 4.76 -17.91 3.62
C ASP A 20 3.37 -18.56 3.73
N TYR A 21 3.28 -19.73 4.37
CA TYR A 21 1.99 -20.34 4.69
C TYR A 21 1.22 -19.55 5.77
N ALA A 22 1.91 -19.06 6.80
CA ALA A 22 1.31 -18.17 7.79
C ALA A 22 0.87 -16.84 7.15
N ALA A 23 1.68 -16.29 6.24
CA ALA A 23 1.31 -15.12 5.46
C ALA A 23 0.04 -15.37 4.62
N ALA A 24 -0.06 -16.52 3.95
CA ALA A 24 -1.25 -16.90 3.19
C ALA A 24 -2.53 -16.86 4.05
N LYS A 25 -2.46 -17.43 5.26
CA LYS A 25 -3.57 -17.42 6.23
C LYS A 25 -3.93 -16.01 6.68
N ALA A 26 -2.93 -15.20 7.04
CA ALA A 26 -3.15 -13.83 7.50
C ALA A 26 -3.78 -12.94 6.42
N LEU A 27 -3.40 -13.15 5.16
CA LEU A 27 -3.93 -12.41 4.01
C LEU A 27 -5.23 -13.01 3.45
N GLY A 28 -5.63 -14.21 3.89
CA GLY A 28 -6.83 -14.89 3.41
C GLY A 28 -6.72 -15.38 1.96
N VAL A 29 -5.51 -15.70 1.51
CA VAL A 29 -5.21 -16.21 0.15
C VAL A 29 -4.68 -17.65 0.20
N THR A 30 -4.61 -18.30 -0.96
CA THR A 30 -4.04 -19.65 -1.03
C THR A 30 -2.51 -19.63 -0.99
N ARG A 31 -1.89 -20.75 -0.58
CA ARG A 31 -0.43 -20.91 -0.64
C ARG A 31 0.10 -20.79 -2.08
N SER A 32 -0.65 -21.28 -3.06
CA SER A 32 -0.31 -21.17 -4.48
C SER A 32 -0.25 -19.71 -4.93
N THR A 33 -1.18 -18.89 -4.43
CA THR A 33 -1.20 -17.44 -4.67
C THR A 33 0.06 -16.77 -4.11
N ILE A 34 0.47 -17.10 -2.87
CA ILE A 34 1.74 -16.57 -2.30
C ILE A 34 2.95 -16.99 -3.13
N SER A 35 3.00 -18.24 -3.60
CA SER A 35 4.06 -18.71 -4.50
C SER A 35 4.11 -17.90 -5.81
N GLY A 36 2.94 -17.55 -6.37
CA GLY A 36 2.81 -16.66 -7.51
C GLY A 36 3.43 -15.28 -7.26
N TYR A 37 3.18 -14.70 -6.08
CA TYR A 37 3.80 -13.43 -5.65
C TYR A 37 5.33 -13.55 -5.54
N ARG A 38 5.81 -14.59 -4.87
CA ARG A 38 7.26 -14.83 -4.67
C ARG A 38 8.03 -15.01 -5.97
N THR A 39 7.38 -15.56 -6.99
CA THR A 39 7.97 -15.81 -8.30
C THR A 39 7.71 -14.68 -9.31
N GLY A 40 7.04 -13.60 -8.89
CA GLY A 40 6.69 -12.47 -9.76
C GLY A 40 5.69 -12.80 -10.86
N ARG A 41 4.99 -13.95 -10.78
CA ARG A 41 3.98 -14.36 -11.78
C ARG A 41 2.63 -13.69 -11.58
N SER A 42 2.38 -13.18 -10.38
CA SER A 42 1.14 -12.49 -10.03
C SER A 42 1.43 -11.37 -9.04
N VAL A 43 0.54 -10.39 -9.01
CA VAL A 43 0.52 -9.30 -8.02
C VAL A 43 -0.71 -9.44 -7.11
N PHE A 44 -0.78 -8.66 -6.04
CA PHE A 44 -1.96 -8.61 -5.19
C PHE A 44 -3.23 -8.19 -5.94
N ASP A 45 -4.36 -8.79 -5.58
CA ASP A 45 -5.68 -8.26 -5.91
C ASP A 45 -6.05 -7.13 -4.92
N GLU A 46 -7.12 -6.38 -5.22
CA GLU A 46 -7.53 -5.24 -4.39
C GLU A 46 -7.83 -5.63 -2.95
N LYS A 47 -8.48 -6.78 -2.76
CA LYS A 47 -8.82 -7.29 -1.44
C LYS A 47 -7.54 -7.56 -0.62
N THR A 48 -6.53 -8.18 -1.22
CA THR A 48 -5.24 -8.41 -0.56
C THR A 48 -4.51 -7.09 -0.32
N CYS A 49 -4.55 -6.14 -1.27
CA CYS A 49 -3.93 -4.82 -1.09
C CYS A 49 -4.50 -4.08 0.14
N ILE A 50 -5.84 -4.04 0.27
CA ILE A 50 -6.51 -3.40 1.41
C ILE A 50 -6.13 -4.10 2.70
N ARG A 51 -6.14 -5.44 2.74
CA ARG A 51 -5.72 -6.20 3.92
C ARG A 51 -4.27 -5.92 4.33
N VAL A 52 -3.35 -5.86 3.36
CA VAL A 52 -1.94 -5.53 3.61
C VAL A 52 -1.83 -4.11 4.17
N ALA A 53 -2.56 -3.15 3.61
CA ALA A 53 -2.57 -1.78 4.09
C ALA A 53 -3.11 -1.66 5.53
N GLU A 54 -4.17 -2.38 5.87
CA GLU A 54 -4.70 -2.47 7.24
C GLU A 54 -3.65 -3.02 8.22
N ILE A 55 -2.97 -4.11 7.84
CA ILE A 55 -1.90 -4.71 8.67
C ILE A 55 -0.78 -3.70 8.92
N LEU A 56 -0.38 -2.95 7.89
CA LEU A 56 0.72 -2.00 7.94
C LEU A 56 0.33 -0.63 8.50
N GLY A 57 -0.96 -0.31 8.61
CA GLY A 57 -1.44 1.00 9.04
C GLY A 57 -1.15 2.12 8.04
N ILE A 58 -1.21 1.82 6.74
CA ILE A 58 -0.94 2.78 5.66
C ILE A 58 -2.17 2.95 4.75
N ASP A 59 -2.10 3.89 3.82
CA ASP A 59 -3.16 4.11 2.83
C ASP A 59 -3.30 2.90 1.89
N PRO A 60 -4.49 2.26 1.79
CA PRO A 60 -4.76 1.20 0.83
C PRO A 60 -4.42 1.55 -0.61
N LEU A 61 -4.59 2.82 -1.00
CA LEU A 61 -4.32 3.24 -2.36
C LEU A 61 -2.84 3.14 -2.72
N GLU A 62 -1.92 3.33 -1.75
CA GLU A 62 -0.49 3.17 -1.99
C GLU A 62 -0.14 1.74 -2.41
N VAL A 63 -0.76 0.75 -1.76
CA VAL A 63 -0.57 -0.68 -2.06
C VAL A 63 -1.24 -1.04 -3.39
N ILE A 64 -2.47 -0.58 -3.62
CA ILE A 64 -3.22 -0.82 -4.87
C ILE A 64 -2.46 -0.24 -6.06
N ALA A 65 -2.07 1.04 -6.00
CA ALA A 65 -1.35 1.70 -7.08
C ALA A 65 -0.03 0.98 -7.37
N SER A 66 0.70 0.54 -6.33
CA SER A 66 1.91 -0.26 -6.47
C SER A 66 1.69 -1.55 -7.24
N ALA A 67 0.70 -2.35 -6.85
CA ALA A 67 0.37 -3.60 -7.53
C ALA A 67 -0.08 -3.37 -8.98
N ARG A 68 -0.84 -2.30 -9.25
CA ARG A 68 -1.31 -1.95 -10.59
C ARG A 68 -0.17 -1.49 -11.50
N VAL A 69 0.74 -0.65 -11.00
CA VAL A 69 1.97 -0.22 -11.70
C VAL A 69 2.86 -1.41 -12.04
N GLU A 70 3.00 -2.37 -11.13
CA GLU A 70 3.77 -3.59 -11.34
C GLU A 70 3.14 -4.49 -12.42
N SER A 71 1.81 -4.67 -12.40
CA SER A 71 1.11 -5.50 -13.39
C SER A 71 0.88 -4.84 -14.76
N ALA A 72 1.04 -3.52 -14.87
CA ALA A 72 0.76 -2.76 -16.09
C ALA A 72 1.68 -3.20 -17.24
N LYS A 73 1.07 -3.56 -18.38
CA LYS A 73 1.80 -4.01 -19.58
C LYS A 73 2.25 -2.85 -20.45
N ASP A 74 1.49 -1.76 -20.45
CA ASP A 74 1.73 -0.55 -21.23
C ASP A 74 2.11 0.64 -20.32
N ALA A 75 2.74 1.64 -20.94
CA ALA A 75 3.23 2.83 -20.25
C ALA A 75 2.10 3.79 -19.83
N GLU A 76 0.98 3.80 -20.57
CA GLU A 76 -0.17 4.66 -20.30
C GLU A 76 -0.83 4.27 -18.97
N THR A 77 -1.19 2.99 -18.83
CA THR A 77 -1.77 2.43 -17.60
C THR A 77 -0.85 2.66 -16.41
N ARG A 78 0.46 2.46 -16.60
CA ARG A 78 1.45 2.75 -15.55
C ARG A 78 1.42 4.23 -15.14
N GLY A 79 1.36 5.13 -16.12
CA GLY A 79 1.25 6.57 -15.89
C GLY A 79 0.00 6.97 -15.12
N VAL A 80 -1.15 6.39 -15.45
CA VAL A 80 -2.44 6.64 -14.76
C VAL A 80 -2.32 6.32 -13.26
N TRP A 81 -1.80 5.16 -12.90
CA TRP A 81 -1.68 4.76 -11.49
C TRP A 81 -0.59 5.53 -10.73
N MET A 82 0.52 5.87 -11.39
CA MET A 82 1.53 6.75 -10.80
C MET A 82 0.97 8.15 -10.52
N HIS A 83 0.22 8.71 -11.47
CA HIS A 83 -0.40 10.03 -11.31
C HIS A 83 -1.49 10.02 -10.25
N ALA A 84 -2.31 8.96 -10.18
CA ALA A 84 -3.27 8.78 -9.11
C ALA A 84 -2.55 8.87 -7.75
N LEU A 85 -1.51 8.07 -7.52
CA LEU A 85 -0.74 8.12 -6.26
C LEU A 85 -0.23 9.53 -5.94
N GLU A 86 0.25 10.27 -6.95
CA GLU A 86 0.70 11.65 -6.78
C GLU A 86 -0.43 12.58 -6.31
N ILE A 87 -1.60 12.54 -6.95
CA ILE A 87 -2.78 13.33 -6.57
C ILE A 87 -3.16 13.05 -5.12
N PHE A 88 -3.29 11.78 -4.75
CA PHE A 88 -3.72 11.41 -3.40
C PHE A 88 -2.67 11.76 -2.33
N SER A 89 -1.37 11.60 -2.63
CA SER A 89 -0.29 12.02 -1.73
C SER A 89 -0.29 13.53 -1.45
N LYS A 90 -0.68 14.34 -2.44
CA LYS A 90 -0.81 15.81 -2.32
C LYS A 90 -2.08 16.20 -1.56
N GLY A 91 -3.21 15.58 -1.90
CA GLY A 91 -4.51 15.86 -1.27
C GLY A 91 -4.54 15.50 0.23
N PHE A 92 -3.97 14.35 0.61
CA PHE A 92 -3.94 13.94 2.01
C PHE A 92 -3.03 14.83 2.86
N ARG A 93 -1.88 15.26 2.34
CA ARG A 93 -1.01 16.23 3.05
C ARG A 93 -1.73 17.54 3.33
N LEU A 94 -2.60 17.99 2.42
CA LEU A 94 -3.37 19.23 2.62
C LEU A 94 -4.43 19.07 3.72
N LEU A 95 -5.03 17.88 3.85
CA LEU A 95 -6.05 17.57 4.86
C LEU A 95 -5.46 17.22 6.23
N ALA A 96 -4.30 16.57 6.25
CA ALA A 96 -3.59 16.16 7.47
C ALA A 96 -2.75 17.29 8.09
N LEU A 97 -2.56 18.41 7.38
CA LEU A 97 -2.06 19.63 8.01
C LEU A 97 -3.12 20.10 9.02
N PRO A 98 -2.77 20.29 10.30
CA PRO A 98 -3.71 20.88 11.22
C PRO A 98 -4.09 22.26 10.68
N ALA A 99 -5.39 22.49 10.50
CA ALA A 99 -5.96 23.81 10.22
C ALA A 99 -5.52 24.90 11.23
N ASN A 100 -4.87 24.50 12.33
CA ASN A 100 -4.37 25.33 13.42
C ASN A 100 -2.94 25.86 13.22
N ALA A 101 -2.26 25.59 12.09
CA ALA A 101 -0.93 26.18 11.83
C ALA A 101 -0.99 27.69 11.54
N CYS A 102 -2.19 28.27 11.35
CA CYS A 102 -2.40 29.70 11.16
C CYS A 102 -3.35 30.23 12.24
N GLY A 103 -2.86 30.39 13.47
CA GLY A 103 -3.68 30.91 14.57
C GLY A 103 -3.01 31.11 15.93
N ALA A 104 -1.69 30.89 16.05
CA ALA A 104 -0.96 31.22 17.27
C ALA A 104 -0.43 32.67 17.20
N TRP A 105 -1.33 33.64 17.41
CA TRP A 105 -0.96 34.97 17.89
C TRP A 105 -1.62 35.18 19.26
N LEU A 106 -0.78 35.21 20.30
CA LEU A 106 -1.03 35.71 21.66
C LEU A 106 -1.42 37.21 21.59
N PRO A 107 -2.12 37.84 22.56
CA PRO A 107 -1.95 37.64 24.00
C PRO A 107 -3.25 37.59 24.84
N GLN A 108 -3.15 37.00 26.04
CA GLN A 108 -4.18 37.14 27.07
C GLN A 108 -3.91 38.42 27.87
N VAL A 109 -4.90 39.31 27.89
CA VAL A 109 -5.04 40.41 28.86
C VAL A 109 -5.86 39.91 30.03
#